data_AF-A0A926TZE3-F1
#
_entry.id   AF-A0A926TZE3-F1
#
_cell.length_a   1.000
_cell.length_b   1.000
_cell.length_c   1.000
_cell.angle_alpha   90.00
_cell.angle_beta   90.00
_cell.angle_gamma   90.00
#
_symmetry.space_group_name_H-M   'P 1'
#
loop_
_entity.id
_entity.type
_entity.pdbx_description
1 polymer ?
#
loop_
_entity_poly.entity_id
_entity_poly.type
_entity_poly.pdbx_seq_one_letter_code
_entity_poly.pdbx_strand_id
1 'polypeptide(L)'
;MRSRFLSLITAIGLSLAVLPAQAQVNDRQTNALVEALRQAAPQTGRTDDGLYSEWQVMPGNIGRWSRSCIGRELSPSQFETSPATARSIVACVMRDVLQAEYRNSDDEAIAVRRAAAWWMTGDSSRYNRPETRDYTNRVLSLYQQQIGTATAQQPSTQSTSRSQSTAFDRYMRAGYAATNARDYPTALLYFRRAIDERPNNQYAQQAIQNVERYLQPQ
;
A
#
# COMPACT_ATOMS: atom_id res chain seq x y z
N MET A 1 -56.95 57.86 -23.35
CA MET A 1 -55.95 58.36 -22.37
C MET A 1 -54.88 57.30 -22.19
N ARG A 2 -53.63 57.75 -21.98
CA ARG A 2 -52.38 56.98 -21.93
C ARG A 2 -52.17 56.27 -20.58
N SER A 3 -51.38 55.17 -20.60
CA SER A 3 -50.41 54.67 -19.58
C SER A 3 -50.53 53.15 -19.46
N ARG A 4 -49.58 52.30 -19.91
CA ARG A 4 -48.14 52.07 -19.64
C ARG A 4 -47.82 51.40 -18.29
N PHE A 5 -46.91 50.41 -18.40
CA PHE A 5 -46.02 49.78 -17.40
C PHE A 5 -46.63 48.59 -16.62
N LEU A 6 -45.96 47.45 -16.34
CA LEU A 6 -44.54 47.05 -16.35
C LEU A 6 -44.50 45.50 -16.43
N SER A 7 -43.73 44.91 -17.35
CA SER A 7 -43.36 43.48 -17.26
C SER A 7 -42.27 43.33 -16.20
N LEU A 8 -42.57 42.60 -15.12
CA LEU A 8 -41.54 42.07 -14.22
C LEU A 8 -40.95 40.80 -14.84
N ILE A 9 -39.67 40.86 -15.23
CA ILE A 9 -38.87 39.67 -15.51
C ILE A 9 -38.20 39.30 -14.19
N THR A 10 -38.72 38.28 -13.52
CA THR A 10 -38.10 37.69 -12.33
C THR A 10 -36.94 36.80 -12.78
N ALA A 11 -35.72 37.34 -12.74
CA ALA A 11 -34.51 36.55 -12.94
C ALA A 11 -34.29 35.66 -11.70
N ILE A 12 -34.64 34.37 -11.82
CA ILE A 12 -34.26 33.34 -10.85
C ILE A 12 -32.77 33.10 -11.04
N GLY A 13 -31.95 33.65 -10.14
CA GLY A 13 -30.53 33.37 -10.07
C GLY A 13 -30.31 31.89 -9.72
N LEU A 14 -29.79 31.10 -10.67
CA LEU A 14 -29.24 29.78 -10.40
C LEU A 14 -27.93 29.95 -9.62
N SER A 15 -27.98 29.79 -8.31
CA SER A 15 -26.79 29.63 -7.48
C SER A 15 -26.15 28.27 -7.83
N LEU A 16 -25.05 28.26 -8.58
CA LEU A 16 -24.19 27.08 -8.69
C LEU A 16 -23.54 26.85 -7.32
N ALA A 17 -24.04 25.87 -6.56
CA ALA A 17 -23.30 25.34 -5.42
C ALA A 17 -22.03 24.68 -5.93
N VAL A 18 -20.87 25.31 -5.71
CA VAL A 18 -19.58 24.65 -5.91
C VAL A 18 -19.44 23.62 -4.80
N LEU A 19 -19.78 22.37 -5.09
CA LEU A 19 -19.48 21.27 -4.19
C LEU A 19 -17.96 21.18 -4.05
N PRO A 20 -17.40 21.11 -2.83
CA PRO A 20 -15.96 20.93 -2.66
C PRO A 20 -15.58 19.59 -3.29
N ALA A 21 -14.62 19.61 -4.21
CA ALA A 21 -14.00 18.40 -4.72
C ALA A 21 -13.26 17.74 -3.55
N GLN A 22 -13.88 16.74 -2.93
CA GLN A 22 -13.19 15.92 -1.94
C GLN A 22 -12.01 15.26 -2.66
N ALA A 23 -10.80 15.54 -2.19
CA ALA A 23 -9.59 15.00 -2.79
C ALA A 23 -9.65 13.47 -2.75
N GLN A 24 -9.76 12.85 -3.92
CA GLN A 24 -9.68 11.40 -4.04
C GLN A 24 -8.27 10.96 -3.62
N VAL A 25 -8.20 9.90 -2.82
CA VAL A 25 -6.93 9.27 -2.46
C VAL A 25 -6.28 8.77 -3.74
N ASN A 26 -5.07 9.25 -4.02
CA ASN A 26 -4.35 8.87 -5.22
C ASN A 26 -3.41 7.68 -4.97
N ASP A 27 -2.90 7.10 -6.06
CA ASP A 27 -2.00 5.95 -6.02
C ASP A 27 -0.73 6.21 -5.22
N ARG A 28 -0.24 7.46 -5.19
CA ARG A 28 0.95 7.82 -4.42
C ARG A 28 0.68 7.69 -2.92
N GLN A 29 -0.45 8.21 -2.44
CA GLN A 29 -0.85 8.11 -1.03
C GLN A 29 -1.11 6.64 -0.65
N THR A 30 -1.83 5.88 -1.48
CA THR A 30 -2.02 4.44 -1.24
C THR A 30 -0.69 3.69 -1.18
N ASN A 31 0.21 3.92 -2.15
CA ASN A 31 1.50 3.23 -2.19
C ASN A 31 2.41 3.60 -1.02
N ALA A 32 2.43 4.87 -0.62
CA ALA A 32 3.16 5.33 0.56
C ALA A 32 2.64 4.67 1.84
N LEU A 33 1.31 4.56 1.99
CA LEU A 33 0.71 3.90 3.16
C LEU A 33 1.05 2.41 3.19
N VAL A 34 0.91 1.71 2.07
CA VAL A 34 1.22 0.28 1.97
C VAL A 34 2.69 0.02 2.32
N GLU A 35 3.60 0.87 1.84
CA GLU A 35 5.03 0.74 2.16
C GLU A 35 5.32 1.07 3.63
N ALA A 36 4.65 2.07 4.20
CA ALA A 36 4.76 2.39 5.62
C ALA A 36 4.28 1.25 6.52
N LEU A 37 3.18 0.59 6.17
CA LEU A 37 2.68 -0.59 6.88
C LEU A 37 3.68 -1.75 6.84
N ARG A 38 4.30 -1.99 5.67
CA ARG A 38 5.34 -3.01 5.50
C ARG A 38 6.53 -2.77 6.43
N GLN A 39 7.01 -1.52 6.48
CA GLN A 39 8.15 -1.14 7.32
C GLN A 39 7.82 -1.03 8.82
N ALA A 40 6.54 -0.87 9.16
CA ALA A 40 6.06 -0.85 10.54
C ALA A 40 5.66 -2.24 11.06
N ALA A 41 5.55 -3.24 10.18
CA ALA A 41 5.18 -4.61 10.56
C ALA A 41 6.15 -5.15 11.62
N PRO A 42 5.66 -5.53 12.82
CA PRO A 42 6.51 -6.08 13.87
C PRO A 42 7.27 -7.31 13.39
N GLN A 43 8.59 -7.32 13.52
CA GLN A 43 9.35 -8.54 13.25
C GLN A 43 9.14 -9.52 14.40
N THR A 44 8.23 -10.48 14.21
CA THR A 44 7.89 -11.47 15.25
C THR A 44 9.05 -12.42 15.54
N GLY A 45 10.05 -12.51 14.64
CA GLY A 45 11.25 -13.33 14.80
C GLY A 45 10.95 -14.83 14.90
N ARG A 46 9.71 -15.24 14.63
CA ARG A 46 9.26 -16.62 14.67
C ARG A 46 9.11 -17.12 13.24
N THR A 47 9.76 -18.24 12.94
CA THR A 47 9.33 -19.10 11.84
C THR A 47 7.90 -19.54 12.15
N ASP A 48 6.95 -19.15 11.29
CA ASP A 48 5.51 -19.45 11.42
C ASP A 48 4.80 -18.69 12.56
N ASP A 49 4.78 -17.35 12.47
CA ASP A 49 3.97 -16.49 13.35
C ASP A 49 2.47 -16.49 13.01
N GLY A 50 2.04 -17.35 12.07
CA GLY A 50 0.67 -17.43 11.58
C GLY A 50 0.24 -16.21 10.75
N LEU A 51 1.18 -15.34 10.34
CA LEU A 51 0.94 -14.17 9.51
C LEU A 51 1.65 -14.34 8.17
N TYR A 52 1.07 -13.75 7.12
CA TYR A 52 1.53 -13.98 5.76
C TYR A 52 1.94 -12.67 5.09
N SER A 53 2.95 -12.77 4.23
CA SER A 53 3.64 -11.71 3.51
C SER A 53 4.37 -10.70 4.40
N GLU A 54 5.11 -9.79 3.76
CA GLU A 54 5.79 -8.68 4.42
C GLU A 54 4.85 -7.72 5.18
N TRP A 55 3.54 -7.81 4.95
CA TRP A 55 2.51 -6.99 5.63
C TRP A 55 1.86 -7.69 6.82
N GLN A 56 2.20 -8.94 7.09
CA GLN A 56 1.65 -9.72 8.20
C GLN A 56 0.13 -9.84 8.19
N VAL A 57 -0.41 -10.28 7.06
CA VAL A 57 -1.84 -10.48 6.86
C VAL A 57 -2.28 -11.77 7.56
N MET A 58 -3.36 -11.69 8.33
CA MET A 58 -3.99 -12.88 8.94
C MET A 58 -4.59 -13.81 7.88
N PRO A 59 -4.47 -15.14 8.02
CA PRO A 59 -4.94 -16.10 7.02
C PRO A 59 -6.42 -15.98 6.69
N GLY A 60 -7.26 -15.67 7.68
CA GLY A 60 -8.71 -15.51 7.51
C GLY A 60 -9.10 -14.35 6.57
N ASN A 61 -8.21 -13.37 6.37
CA ASN A 61 -8.47 -12.23 5.49
C ASN A 61 -8.13 -12.53 4.02
N ILE A 62 -7.15 -13.41 3.78
CA ILE A 62 -6.50 -13.59 2.48
C ILE A 62 -7.52 -14.00 1.40
N GLY A 63 -8.35 -15.01 1.66
CA GLY A 63 -9.36 -15.48 0.71
C GLY A 63 -10.35 -14.38 0.34
N ARG A 64 -10.94 -13.71 1.33
CA ARG A 64 -11.91 -12.64 1.11
C ARG A 64 -11.30 -11.46 0.36
N TRP A 65 -10.13 -10.97 0.78
CA TRP A 65 -9.48 -9.82 0.15
C TRP A 65 -9.06 -10.11 -1.28
N SER A 66 -8.49 -11.28 -1.54
CA SER A 66 -8.11 -11.69 -2.90
C SER A 66 -9.33 -11.81 -3.82
N ARG A 67 -10.44 -12.41 -3.35
CA ARG A 67 -11.67 -12.47 -4.15
C ARG A 67 -12.15 -11.07 -4.52
N SER A 68 -12.19 -10.14 -3.57
CA SER A 68 -12.65 -8.76 -3.83
C SER A 68 -11.71 -7.99 -4.76
N CYS A 69 -10.39 -8.16 -4.61
CA CYS A 69 -9.42 -7.33 -5.31
C CYS A 69 -8.97 -7.87 -6.68
N ILE A 70 -8.94 -9.20 -6.86
CA ILE A 70 -8.44 -9.84 -8.09
C ILE A 70 -9.40 -10.90 -8.66
N GLY A 71 -10.62 -11.01 -8.14
CA GLY A 71 -11.67 -11.87 -8.67
C GLY A 71 -11.51 -13.36 -8.36
N ARG A 72 -10.53 -13.76 -7.55
CA ARG A 72 -10.31 -15.16 -7.15
C ARG A 72 -9.74 -15.26 -5.75
N GLU A 73 -10.08 -16.32 -5.03
CA GLU A 73 -9.50 -16.60 -3.72
C GLU A 73 -8.07 -17.13 -3.87
N LEU A 74 -7.18 -16.62 -3.01
CA LEU A 74 -5.87 -17.18 -2.74
C LEU A 74 -5.90 -17.96 -1.43
N SER A 75 -5.17 -19.06 -1.38
CA SER A 75 -4.78 -19.67 -0.10
C SER A 75 -3.67 -18.83 0.56
N PRO A 76 -3.45 -18.97 1.88
CA PRO A 76 -2.34 -18.30 2.55
C PRO A 76 -0.98 -18.61 1.92
N SER A 77 -0.73 -19.86 1.53
CA SER A 77 0.50 -20.25 0.82
C SER A 77 0.63 -19.57 -0.55
N GLN A 78 -0.45 -19.45 -1.32
CA GLN A 78 -0.42 -18.74 -2.61
C GLN A 78 -0.17 -17.24 -2.44
N PHE A 79 -0.69 -16.66 -1.37
CA PHE A 79 -0.48 -15.26 -1.02
C PHE A 79 0.97 -15.00 -0.59
N GLU A 80 1.53 -15.83 0.29
CA GLU A 80 2.92 -15.77 0.75
C GLU A 80 3.92 -15.80 -0.39
N THR A 81 3.66 -16.68 -1.36
CA THR A 81 4.62 -17.04 -2.40
C THR A 81 4.58 -16.10 -3.60
N SER A 82 3.70 -15.09 -3.57
CA SER A 82 3.55 -14.09 -4.62
C SER A 82 3.59 -12.66 -4.04
N PRO A 83 4.75 -12.12 -3.61
CA PRO A 83 4.82 -10.82 -2.93
C PRO A 83 4.27 -9.65 -3.73
N ALA A 84 4.40 -9.66 -5.06
CA ALA A 84 3.78 -8.66 -5.92
C ALA A 84 2.24 -8.70 -5.87
N THR A 85 1.66 -9.90 -5.83
CA THR A 85 0.21 -10.11 -5.70
C THR A 85 -0.27 -9.79 -4.29
N ALA A 86 0.49 -10.17 -3.26
CA ALA A 86 0.21 -9.78 -1.88
C ALA A 86 0.15 -8.25 -1.75
N ARG A 87 1.17 -7.57 -2.30
CA ARG A 87 1.24 -6.11 -2.33
C ARG A 87 0.04 -5.48 -3.06
N SER A 88 -0.38 -6.02 -4.20
CA SER A 88 -1.50 -5.45 -4.97
C SER A 88 -2.84 -5.61 -4.24
N ILE A 89 -3.05 -6.74 -3.56
CA ILE A 89 -4.22 -6.98 -2.73
C ILE A 89 -4.23 -6.03 -1.52
N VAL A 90 -3.10 -5.90 -0.82
CA VAL A 90 -2.98 -4.96 0.32
C VAL A 90 -3.23 -3.52 -0.14
N ALA A 91 -2.71 -3.12 -1.30
CA ALA A 91 -2.95 -1.79 -1.86
C ALA A 91 -4.42 -1.55 -2.24
N CYS A 92 -5.10 -2.56 -2.80
CA CYS A 92 -6.53 -2.51 -3.08
C CYS A 92 -7.33 -2.28 -1.80
N VAL A 93 -7.11 -3.09 -0.75
CA VAL A 93 -7.80 -2.97 0.54
C VAL A 93 -7.51 -1.62 1.21
N MET A 94 -6.23 -1.23 1.26
CA MET A 94 -5.84 0.00 1.94
C MET A 94 -6.25 1.27 1.21
N ARG A 95 -6.47 1.22 -0.11
CA ARG A 95 -7.07 2.35 -0.84
C ARG A 95 -8.47 2.64 -0.31
N ASP A 96 -9.30 1.62 -0.15
CA ASP A 96 -10.68 1.80 0.31
C ASP A 96 -10.73 2.31 1.76
N VAL A 97 -9.89 1.75 2.63
CA VAL A 97 -9.74 2.19 4.03
C VAL A 97 -9.28 3.65 4.09
N LEU A 98 -8.19 3.99 3.39
CA LEU A 98 -7.65 5.35 3.40
C LEU A 98 -8.67 6.33 2.83
N GLN A 99 -9.34 5.99 1.73
CA GLN A 99 -10.37 6.82 1.11
C GLN A 99 -11.55 7.08 2.06
N ALA A 100 -11.95 6.09 2.85
CA ALA A 100 -12.98 6.28 3.88
C ALA A 100 -12.50 7.25 4.97
N GLU A 101 -11.26 7.13 5.44
CA GLU A 101 -10.73 8.00 6.49
C GLU A 101 -10.53 9.45 6.04
N TYR A 102 -10.18 9.69 4.76
CA TYR A 102 -10.16 11.03 4.17
C TYR A 102 -11.55 11.67 4.06
N ARG A 103 -12.62 10.88 3.90
CA ARG A 103 -13.99 11.43 3.93
C ARG A 103 -14.42 11.84 5.34
N ASN A 104 -13.77 11.29 6.36
CA ASN A 104 -14.09 11.47 7.78
C ASN A 104 -13.10 12.39 8.52
N SER A 105 -12.18 13.04 7.81
CA SER A 105 -11.16 13.93 8.37
C SER A 105 -10.55 14.82 7.28
N ASP A 106 -10.45 16.13 7.53
CA ASP A 106 -9.68 17.05 6.68
C ASP A 106 -8.17 16.98 6.95
N ASP A 107 -7.76 16.27 8.00
CA ASP A 107 -6.36 16.06 8.38
C ASP A 107 -5.85 14.70 7.86
N GLU A 108 -4.91 14.76 6.91
CA GLU A 108 -4.22 13.60 6.32
C GLU A 108 -3.47 12.77 7.37
N ALA A 109 -2.85 13.39 8.36
CA ALA A 109 -2.14 12.68 9.42
C ALA A 109 -3.10 11.87 10.29
N ILE A 110 -4.30 12.41 10.57
CA ILE A 110 -5.36 11.66 11.25
C ILE A 110 -5.84 10.51 10.37
N ALA A 111 -6.10 10.75 9.07
CA ALA A 111 -6.57 9.71 8.15
C ALA A 111 -5.58 8.53 8.04
N VAL A 112 -4.28 8.82 7.93
CA VAL A 112 -3.22 7.81 7.87
C VAL A 112 -3.13 7.01 9.18
N ARG A 113 -3.18 7.69 10.33
CA ARG A 113 -3.13 7.00 11.64
C ARG A 113 -4.36 6.12 11.88
N ARG A 114 -5.55 6.58 11.46
CA ARG A 114 -6.79 5.81 11.52
C ARG A 114 -6.75 4.58 10.62
N ALA A 115 -6.23 4.72 9.40
CA ALA A 115 -6.01 3.58 8.50
C ALA A 115 -5.00 2.57 9.09
N ALA A 116 -3.94 3.04 9.75
CA ALA A 116 -3.00 2.19 10.46
C ALA A 116 -3.63 1.46 11.66
N ALA A 117 -4.50 2.14 12.42
CA ALA A 117 -5.22 1.53 13.53
C ALA A 117 -6.19 0.44 13.04
N TRP A 118 -6.87 0.67 11.92
CA TRP A 118 -7.70 -0.32 11.26
C TRP A 118 -6.87 -1.52 10.79
N TRP A 119 -5.68 -1.30 10.23
CA TRP A 119 -4.79 -2.40 9.84
C TRP A 119 -4.42 -3.30 11.03
N MET A 120 -4.07 -2.68 12.16
CA MET A 120 -3.63 -3.41 13.36
C MET A 120 -4.78 -4.09 14.12
N THR A 121 -5.98 -3.49 14.14
CA THR A 121 -7.04 -3.87 15.08
C THR A 121 -8.41 -4.10 14.45
N GLY A 122 -8.60 -3.72 13.19
CA GLY A 122 -9.90 -3.63 12.54
C GLY A 122 -10.73 -2.40 12.95
N ASP A 123 -10.24 -1.54 13.85
CA ASP A 123 -10.95 -0.37 14.36
C ASP A 123 -10.13 0.92 14.19
N SER A 124 -10.57 1.79 13.29
CA SER A 124 -9.88 3.04 12.97
C SER A 124 -9.92 4.06 14.11
N SER A 125 -10.93 4.00 14.98
CA SER A 125 -11.09 4.91 16.12
C SER A 125 -10.01 4.72 17.19
N ARG A 126 -9.34 3.56 17.19
CA ARG A 126 -8.30 3.24 18.18
C ARG A 126 -6.97 3.92 17.92
N TYR A 127 -6.80 4.74 16.89
CA TYR A 127 -5.49 5.27 16.48
C TYR A 127 -4.66 6.02 17.55
N ASN A 128 -5.31 6.54 18.59
CA ASN A 128 -4.63 7.27 19.66
C ASN A 128 -4.72 6.59 21.03
N ARG A 129 -5.08 5.31 21.07
CA ARG A 129 -5.12 4.52 22.31
C ARG A 129 -3.71 4.10 22.73
N PRO A 130 -3.43 3.92 24.04
CA PRO A 130 -2.10 3.52 24.50
C PRO A 130 -1.52 2.28 23.79
N GLU A 131 -2.37 1.31 23.43
CA GLU A 131 -1.91 0.04 22.83
C GLU A 131 -1.53 0.16 21.34
N THR A 132 -1.97 1.20 20.65
CA THR A 132 -1.87 1.36 19.18
C THR A 132 -1.13 2.63 18.78
N ARG A 133 -1.02 3.61 19.68
CA ARG A 133 -0.48 4.94 19.40
C ARG A 133 0.93 4.88 18.83
N ASP A 134 1.80 4.07 19.41
CA ASP A 134 3.20 3.99 18.97
C ASP A 134 3.30 3.41 17.56
N TYR A 135 2.51 2.38 17.26
CA TYR A 135 2.42 1.80 15.91
C TYR A 135 1.88 2.81 14.89
N THR A 136 0.75 3.46 15.18
CA THR A 136 0.16 4.42 14.23
C THR A 136 1.05 5.64 13.99
N ASN A 137 1.76 6.11 15.03
CA ASN A 137 2.75 7.18 14.90
C ASN A 137 3.93 6.75 14.03
N ARG A 138 4.42 5.51 14.20
CA ARG A 138 5.48 4.95 13.35
C ARG A 138 5.04 4.87 11.90
N VAL A 139 3.84 4.37 11.61
CA VAL A 139 3.28 4.32 10.25
C VAL A 139 3.17 5.72 9.65
N LEU A 140 2.66 6.70 10.40
CA LEU A 140 2.58 8.09 9.93
C LEU A 140 3.96 8.66 9.57
N SER A 141 4.96 8.44 10.43
CA SER A 141 6.33 8.91 10.16
C SER A 141 6.90 8.31 8.89
N LEU A 142 6.75 6.99 8.70
CA LEU A 142 7.21 6.29 7.49
C LEU A 142 6.45 6.76 6.25
N TYR A 143 5.15 6.95 6.36
CA TYR A 143 4.31 7.48 5.29
C TYR A 143 4.79 8.87 4.83
N GLN A 144 5.03 9.78 5.77
CA GLN A 144 5.52 11.12 5.48
C GLN A 144 6.90 11.10 4.81
N GLN A 145 7.77 10.15 5.18
CA GLN A 145 9.05 9.95 4.50
C GLN A 145 8.84 9.52 3.04
N GLN A 146 7.93 8.59 2.77
CA GLN A 146 7.61 8.15 1.39
C GLN A 146 6.98 9.27 0.56
N ILE A 147 6.16 10.11 1.17
CA ILE A 147 5.59 11.28 0.49
C ILE A 147 6.69 12.32 0.23
N GLY A 148 7.53 12.64 1.22
CA GLY A 148 8.60 13.64 1.10
C GLY A 148 9.66 13.28 0.05
N THR A 149 10.08 12.01 -0.03
CA THR A 149 11.02 11.54 -1.06
C THR A 149 10.46 11.68 -2.48
N ALA A 150 9.14 11.52 -2.64
CA ALA A 150 8.47 11.70 -3.92
C ALA A 150 8.21 13.18 -4.30
N THR A 151 8.32 14.15 -3.36
CA THR A 151 8.17 15.59 -3.66
C THR A 151 9.52 16.26 -3.94
N ALA A 152 10.62 15.70 -3.41
CA ALA A 152 11.98 16.11 -3.75
C ALA A 152 12.40 15.72 -5.19
N GLN A 153 11.54 14.97 -5.90
CA GLN A 153 11.70 14.58 -7.29
C GLN A 153 10.52 15.10 -8.12
N GLN A 154 10.43 16.43 -8.27
CA GLN A 154 9.72 17.02 -9.42
C GLN A 154 10.77 17.45 -10.45
N PRO A 155 10.58 17.11 -11.73
CA PRO A 155 10.59 18.19 -12.69
C PRO A 155 9.52 18.07 -13.78
N SER A 156 9.10 19.26 -14.23
CA SER A 156 8.56 19.54 -15.55
C SER A 156 9.36 18.83 -16.67
N THR A 157 8.61 18.43 -17.70
CA THR A 157 9.06 18.07 -19.06
C THR A 157 10.01 16.86 -19.19
N GLN A 158 9.42 15.77 -19.69
CA GLN A 158 10.01 14.69 -20.50
C GLN A 158 11.55 14.59 -20.49
N SER A 159 12.09 13.76 -19.60
CA SER A 159 13.34 13.01 -19.79
C SER A 159 13.40 11.84 -18.78
N THR A 160 13.33 10.63 -19.33
CA THR A 160 13.81 9.33 -18.83
C THR A 160 14.39 9.27 -17.40
N SER A 161 13.66 8.63 -16.47
CA SER A 161 14.15 8.18 -15.14
C SER A 161 13.43 6.87 -14.81
N ARG A 162 13.99 5.66 -14.64
CA ARG A 162 15.34 5.09 -14.52
C ARG A 162 16.33 5.67 -13.51
N SER A 163 15.91 6.56 -12.61
CA SER A 163 16.74 7.03 -11.50
C SER A 163 15.97 6.85 -10.18
N GLN A 164 16.30 5.95 -9.25
CA GLN A 164 17.34 4.94 -9.17
C GLN A 164 16.76 3.69 -8.49
N SER A 165 16.34 2.69 -9.27
CA SER A 165 16.16 1.35 -8.71
C SER A 165 17.55 0.85 -8.32
N THR A 166 17.84 0.66 -7.03
CA THR A 166 19.13 0.14 -6.58
C THR A 166 19.36 -1.25 -7.20
N ALA A 167 20.61 -1.71 -7.26
CA ALA A 167 20.90 -3.07 -7.73
C ALA A 167 20.09 -4.10 -6.95
N PHE A 168 20.00 -3.94 -5.63
CA PHE A 168 19.10 -4.67 -4.74
C PHE A 168 17.65 -4.68 -5.24
N ASP A 169 17.04 -3.51 -5.48
CA ASP A 169 15.63 -3.43 -5.89
C ASP A 169 15.36 -4.11 -7.24
N ARG A 170 16.33 -4.04 -8.16
CA ARG A 170 16.24 -4.72 -9.46
C ARG A 170 16.27 -6.22 -9.28
N TYR A 171 17.19 -6.71 -8.45
CA TYR A 171 17.35 -8.14 -8.18
C TYR A 171 16.16 -8.71 -7.40
N MET A 172 15.67 -8.02 -6.37
CA MET A 172 14.46 -8.45 -5.67
C MET A 172 13.26 -8.56 -6.62
N ARG A 173 13.04 -7.53 -7.46
CA ARG A 173 11.94 -7.54 -8.43
C ARG A 173 12.08 -8.65 -9.47
N ALA A 174 13.29 -8.85 -10.00
CA ALA A 174 13.57 -9.91 -10.97
C ALA A 174 13.40 -11.30 -10.35
N GLY A 175 13.83 -11.48 -9.09
CA GLY A 175 13.63 -12.70 -8.32
C GLY A 175 12.15 -13.02 -8.15
N TYR A 176 11.34 -12.05 -7.72
CA TYR A 176 9.89 -12.24 -7.58
C TYR A 176 9.20 -12.49 -8.93
N ALA A 177 9.65 -11.83 -10.01
CA ALA A 177 9.11 -12.10 -11.35
C ALA A 177 9.41 -13.55 -11.80
N ALA A 178 10.62 -14.04 -11.55
CA ALA A 178 10.99 -15.43 -11.84
C ALA A 178 10.25 -16.45 -10.95
N THR A 179 10.04 -16.15 -9.66
CA THR A 179 9.20 -16.98 -8.77
C THR A 179 7.77 -17.09 -9.30
N ASN A 180 7.18 -15.99 -9.76
CA ASN A 180 5.84 -15.99 -10.36
C ASN A 180 5.78 -16.83 -11.65
N ALA A 181 6.87 -16.85 -12.43
CA ALA A 181 7.02 -17.69 -13.61
C ALA A 181 7.31 -19.18 -13.27
N ARG A 182 7.44 -19.53 -11.98
CA ARG A 182 7.91 -20.84 -11.48
C ARG A 182 9.32 -21.21 -11.94
N ASP A 183 10.10 -20.22 -12.36
CA ASP A 183 11.51 -20.37 -12.66
C ASP A 183 12.31 -20.16 -11.37
N TYR A 184 12.20 -21.14 -10.48
CA TYR A 184 12.84 -21.12 -9.16
C TYR A 184 14.37 -21.04 -9.22
N PRO A 185 15.07 -21.71 -10.16
CA PRO A 185 16.51 -21.51 -10.32
C PRO A 185 16.89 -20.06 -10.62
N THR A 186 16.18 -19.41 -11.57
CA THR A 186 16.42 -18.00 -11.90
C THR A 186 16.04 -17.07 -10.75
N ALA A 187 14.95 -17.38 -10.04
CA ALA A 187 14.54 -16.61 -8.86
C ALA A 187 15.61 -16.64 -7.76
N LEU A 188 16.16 -17.83 -7.47
CA LEU A 188 17.22 -18.02 -6.49
C LEU A 188 18.48 -17.25 -6.88
N LEU A 189 18.87 -17.28 -8.16
CA LEU A 189 19.99 -16.49 -8.67
C LEU A 189 19.79 -15.00 -8.37
N TYR A 190 18.62 -14.45 -8.68
CA TYR A 190 18.34 -13.04 -8.44
C TYR A 190 18.31 -12.70 -6.95
N PHE A 191 17.69 -13.51 -6.10
CA PHE A 191 17.69 -13.23 -4.66
C PHE A 191 19.08 -13.33 -4.03
N ARG A 192 19.94 -14.24 -4.52
CA ARG A 192 21.36 -14.29 -4.12
C ARG A 192 22.10 -13.02 -4.51
N ARG A 193 21.90 -12.51 -5.73
CA ARG A 193 22.45 -11.19 -6.10
C ARG A 193 21.89 -10.05 -5.24
N ALA A 194 20.64 -10.13 -4.80
CA ALA A 194 20.08 -9.15 -3.89
C ALA A 194 20.72 -9.21 -2.50
N ILE A 195 20.96 -10.39 -1.94
CA ILE A 195 21.60 -10.49 -0.62
C ILE A 195 23.08 -10.07 -0.67
N ASP A 196 23.78 -10.26 -1.79
CA ASP A 196 25.15 -9.75 -1.95
C ASP A 196 25.21 -8.21 -1.86
N GLU A 197 24.20 -7.51 -2.39
CA GLU A 197 24.09 -6.05 -2.30
C GLU A 197 23.75 -5.59 -0.88
N ARG A 198 23.02 -6.40 -0.10
CA ARG A 198 22.60 -6.10 1.27
C ARG A 198 22.62 -7.37 2.14
N PRO A 199 23.77 -7.78 2.68
CA PRO A 199 23.94 -9.09 3.35
C PRO A 199 23.02 -9.33 4.55
N ASN A 200 22.66 -8.26 5.27
CA ASN A 200 21.79 -8.31 6.44
C ASN A 200 20.31 -8.06 6.10
N ASN A 201 19.95 -8.02 4.81
CA ASN A 201 18.58 -7.80 4.41
C ASN A 201 17.75 -9.07 4.59
N GLN A 202 16.91 -9.05 5.63
CA GLN A 202 16.06 -10.18 5.99
C GLN A 202 15.06 -10.54 4.89
N TYR A 203 14.61 -9.59 4.07
CA TYR A 203 13.69 -9.89 2.96
C TYR A 203 14.36 -10.70 1.86
N ALA A 204 15.62 -10.39 1.50
CA ALA A 204 16.39 -11.21 0.57
C ALA A 204 16.69 -12.60 1.16
N GLN A 205 17.01 -12.69 2.46
CA GLN A 205 17.18 -13.96 3.16
C GLN A 205 15.92 -14.82 3.10
N GLN A 206 14.76 -14.22 3.41
CA GLN A 206 13.47 -14.91 3.37
C GLN A 206 13.09 -15.35 1.96
N ALA A 207 13.32 -14.49 0.95
CA ALA A 207 13.04 -14.82 -0.44
C ALA A 207 13.89 -16.00 -0.95
N ILE A 208 15.17 -16.06 -0.57
CA ILE A 208 16.06 -17.22 -0.83
C ILE A 208 15.47 -18.48 -0.19
N GLN A 209 15.18 -18.44 1.11
CA GLN A 209 14.64 -19.60 1.84
C GLN A 209 13.31 -20.08 1.24
N ASN A 210 12.43 -19.15 0.88
CA ASN A 210 11.14 -19.46 0.27
C ASN A 210 11.30 -20.15 -1.09
N VAL A 211 12.26 -19.72 -1.92
CA VAL A 211 12.54 -20.36 -3.23
C VAL A 211 13.25 -21.70 -3.09
N GLU A 212 14.21 -21.82 -2.17
CA GLU A 212 14.97 -23.07 -1.97
C GLU A 212 14.05 -24.24 -1.60
N ARG A 213 12.94 -24.00 -0.89
CA ARG A 213 11.92 -25.03 -0.61
C ARG A 213 11.29 -25.63 -1.87
N TYR A 214 11.21 -24.91 -2.98
CA TYR A 214 10.67 -25.44 -4.25
C TYR A 214 11.68 -26.26 -5.05
N LEU A 215 12.96 -26.19 -4.70
CA LEU A 215 14.04 -26.88 -5.39
C LEU A 215 14.45 -28.18 -4.69
N GLN A 216 14.00 -28.40 -3.46
CA GLN A 216 14.22 -29.65 -2.75
C GLN A 216 13.12 -30.66 -3.12
N PRO A 217 13.47 -31.88 -3.57
CA PRO A 217 12.48 -32.94 -3.75
C PRO A 217 11.88 -33.32 -2.39
N GLN A 218 10.55 -33.46 -2.33
CA GLN A 218 9.84 -34.00 -1.17
C GLN A 218 10.09 -35.51 -1.04
#